data_AF-A0A7T5JF52-F1
#
_entry.id   AF-A0A7T5JF52-F1
#
_cell.length_a   1.000
_cell.length_b   1.000
_cell.length_c   1.000
_cell.angle_alpha   90.00
_cell.angle_beta   90.00
_cell.angle_gamma   90.00
#
_symmetry.space_group_name_H-M   'P 1'
#
loop_
_entity.id
_entity.type
_entity.pdbx_description
1 polymer ?
#
loop_
_entity_poly.entity_id
_entity_poly.type
_entity_poly.pdbx_seq_one_letter_code
_entity_poly.pdbx_strand_id
1 'polypeptide(L)' 'MQDIEFCKHRYPNAICKPVALQFLSENEVAILELEVEESDNIFHLSVVDERHYRLVGKDGITDEEIRLMSQSEE' A
#
# COMPACT_ATOMS: atom_id res chain seq x y z
N MET A 1 -0.65 -16.95 -5.02
CA MET A 1 -0.90 -16.38 -3.67
C MET A 1 -2.40 -16.30 -3.41
N GLN A 2 -2.89 -16.69 -2.22
CA GLN A 2 -4.34 -16.86 -1.96
C GLN A 2 -5.14 -15.56 -2.10
N ASP A 3 -4.64 -14.43 -1.58
CA ASP A 3 -5.38 -13.15 -1.59
C ASP A 3 -5.61 -12.62 -3.01
N ILE A 4 -4.61 -12.78 -3.90
CA ILE A 4 -4.74 -12.40 -5.32
C ILE A 4 -5.82 -13.24 -6.00
N GLU A 5 -5.80 -14.56 -5.79
CA GLU A 5 -6.79 -15.46 -6.41
C GLU A 5 -8.20 -15.19 -5.88
N PHE A 6 -8.33 -14.91 -4.58
CA PHE A 6 -9.60 -14.48 -4.00
C PHE A 6 -10.10 -13.18 -4.63
N CYS A 7 -9.24 -12.16 -4.77
CA CYS A 7 -9.59 -10.89 -5.40
C CYS A 7 -10.04 -11.07 -6.85
N LYS A 8 -9.32 -11.87 -7.65
CA LYS A 8 -9.70 -12.19 -9.04
C LYS A 8 -11.09 -12.84 -9.11
N HIS A 9 -11.39 -13.77 -8.20
CA HIS A 9 -12.69 -14.45 -8.18
C HIS A 9 -13.83 -13.56 -7.69
N ARG A 10 -13.61 -12.83 -6.59
CA ARG A 10 -14.66 -12.06 -5.90
C ARG A 10 -14.91 -10.67 -6.51
N TYR A 11 -13.89 -10.09 -7.15
CA TYR A 11 -13.88 -8.74 -7.71
C TYR A 11 -13.23 -8.72 -9.12
N PRO A 12 -13.79 -9.43 -10.11
CA PRO A 12 -13.15 -9.64 -11.42
C PRO A 12 -12.92 -8.37 -12.24
N ASN A 13 -13.64 -7.28 -11.93
CA ASN A 13 -13.52 -6.00 -12.61
C ASN A 13 -12.64 -4.98 -11.85
N ALA A 14 -12.13 -5.34 -10.67
CA ALA A 14 -11.25 -4.49 -9.88
C ALA A 14 -9.78 -4.81 -10.19
N ILE A 15 -8.92 -3.79 -10.17
CA ILE A 15 -7.48 -3.99 -10.26
C ILE A 15 -6.99 -4.42 -8.87
N CYS A 16 -6.50 -5.65 -8.74
CA CYS A 16 -5.87 -6.12 -7.52
C CYS A 16 -4.46 -5.54 -7.43
N LYS A 17 -4.22 -4.64 -6.47
CA LYS A 17 -2.91 -4.08 -6.14
C LYS A 17 -2.44 -4.63 -4.79
N PRO A 18 -1.51 -5.59 -4.75
CA PRO A 18 -0.93 -6.08 -3.51
C PRO A 18 -0.15 -4.95 -2.82
N VAL A 19 -0.40 -4.78 -1.52
CA VAL A 19 0.30 -3.78 -0.71
C VAL A 19 0.87 -4.42 0.55
N ALA A 20 2.06 -3.99 0.93
CA ALA A 20 2.67 -4.34 2.21
C ALA A 20 2.90 -3.08 3.04
N LEU A 21 2.91 -3.24 4.37
CA LEU A 21 3.24 -2.19 5.30
C LEU A 21 4.34 -2.67 6.23
N GLN A 22 5.39 -1.86 6.37
CA GLN A 22 6.54 -2.13 7.22
C GLN A 22 6.77 -0.97 8.17
N PHE A 23 6.94 -1.25 9.47
CA PHE A 23 7.42 -0.25 10.42
C PHE A 23 8.93 -0.04 10.24
N LEU A 24 9.33 1.21 10.05
CA LEU A 24 10.73 1.65 10.00
C LEU A 24 11.22 2.10 11.39
N SER A 25 10.31 2.69 12.17
CA SER A 25 10.52 3.07 13.58
C SER A 25 9.17 3.02 14.33
N GLU A 26 9.12 3.49 15.57
CA GLU A 26 7.88 3.51 16.38
C GLU A 26 6.73 4.26 15.69
N ASN A 27 7.05 5.36 15.01
CA ASN A 27 6.06 6.26 14.39
C ASN A 27 6.25 6.41 12.88
N GLU A 28 7.08 5.59 12.23
CA GLU A 28 7.30 5.69 10.78
C GLU A 28 7.03 4.35 10.10
N VAL A 29 6.26 4.40 9.02
CA VAL A 29 5.86 3.24 8.23
C VAL A 29 6.18 3.47 6.75
N ALA A 30 6.64 2.43 6.07
CA ALA A 30 6.68 2.36 4.62
C ALA A 30 5.48 1.54 4.13
N ILE A 31 4.71 2.09 3.19
CA ILE A 31 3.71 1.36 2.43
C ILE A 31 4.30 1.08 1.05
N LEU A 32 4.26 -0.19 0.64
CA LEU A 32 4.89 -0.72 -0.56
C LEU A 32 3.79 -1.25 -1.48
N GLU A 33 3.73 -0.77 -2.73
CA GLU A 33 3.00 -1.46 -3.79
C GLU A 33 3.88 -2.59 -4.33
N LEU A 34 3.33 -3.80 -4.36
CA LEU A 34 4.06 -5.00 -4.78
C LEU A 34 3.52 -5.53 -6.10
N GLU A 35 4.44 -5.92 -6.98
CA GLU A 35 4.13 -6.75 -8.14
C GLU A 35 4.48 -8.21 -7.81
N VAL A 36 3.63 -9.12 -8.28
CA VAL A 36 3.77 -10.56 -8.03
C VAL A 36 3.83 -11.28 -9.37
N GLU A 37 4.98 -11.85 -9.66
CA GLU A 37 5.21 -12.70 -10.82
C GLU A 37 5.32 -14.15 -10.37
N GLU A 38 4.73 -15.06 -11.13
CA GLU A 38 4.87 -16.50 -10.89
C GLU A 38 5.66 -17.12 -12.05
N SER A 39 6.82 -17.70 -11.75
CA SER A 39 7.65 -18.44 -12.69
C SER A 39 8.14 -19.73 -12.06
N ASP A 40 8.05 -20.85 -12.77
CA ASP A 40 8.52 -22.16 -12.31
C ASP A 40 7.96 -22.59 -10.93
N ASN A 41 6.71 -22.21 -10.63
CA ASN A 41 6.04 -22.39 -9.33
C ASN A 41 6.70 -21.63 -8.15
N ILE A 42 7.48 -20.59 -8.45
CA ILE A 42 8.06 -19.67 -7.49
C ILE A 42 7.41 -18.30 -7.68
N PHE A 43 7.01 -17.69 -6.56
CA PHE A 43 6.54 -16.31 -6.56
C PHE A 43 7.71 -15.36 -6.39
N HIS A 44 7.85 -14.41 -7.31
CA HIS A 44 8.76 -13.29 -7.23
C HIS A 44 7.98 -12.05 -6.84
N LEU A 45 8.48 -11.35 -5.83
CA LEU A 45 7.91 -10.10 -5.34
C LEU A 45 8.89 -8.97 -5.64
N SER A 46 8.41 -7.91 -6.27
CA SER A 46 9.15 -6.67 -6.51
C SER A 46 8.36 -5.49 -5.95
N VAL A 47 9.08 -4.46 -5.49
CA VAL A 47 8.49 -3.20 -5.04
C VAL A 47 8.35 -2.28 -6.25
N VAL A 48 7.12 -1.87 -6.55
CA VAL A 48 6.79 -0.97 -7.67
C VAL A 48 6.78 0.49 -7.23
N ASP A 49 6.21 0.76 -6.06
CA ASP A 49 6.21 2.08 -5.42
C ASP A 49 6.41 1.91 -3.92
N GLU A 50 7.03 2.91 -3.30
CA GLU A 50 7.28 2.97 -1.87
C GLU A 50 7.02 4.38 -1.36
N ARG A 51 6.16 4.48 -0.34
CA ARG A 51 5.83 5.76 0.29
C ARG A 51 6.01 5.68 1.79
N HIS A 52 6.66 6.69 2.35
CA HIS A 52 6.97 6.78 3.77
C HIS A 52 5.98 7.71 4.45
N TYR A 53 5.42 7.25 5.56
CA TYR A 53 4.44 7.98 6.34
C TYR A 53 4.85 8.02 7.80
N ARG A 54 4.48 9.11 8.46
CA ARG A 54 4.61 9.26 9.90
C ARG A 54 3.25 9.07 10.55
N LEU A 55 3.16 8.15 11.49
CA LEU A 55 2.02 7.99 12.37
C LEU A 55 2.00 9.16 13.34
N VAL A 56 0.93 9.93 13.30
CA VAL A 56 0.70 11.07 14.19
C VAL A 56 -0.54 10.80 15.05
N GLY A 57 -0.52 11.29 16.29
CA GLY A 57 -1.71 11.32 17.12
C GLY A 57 -2.77 12.24 16.50
N LYS A 58 -4.01 12.18 17.01
CA LYS A 58 -5.13 13.00 16.52
C LYS A 58 -4.79 14.49 16.45
N ASP A 59 -4.07 15.01 17.44
CA ASP A 59 -3.71 16.43 17.53
C ASP A 59 -2.45 16.78 16.72
N GLY A 60 -1.85 15.79 16.05
CA GLY A 60 -0.64 15.92 15.22
C GLY A 60 -0.91 16.10 13.73
N ILE A 61 -2.18 16.26 13.33
CA ILE A 61 -2.58 16.66 11.98
C ILE A 61 -3.60 17.79 12.07
N THR A 62 -3.30 18.89 11.41
CA THR A 62 -4.18 20.06 11.34
C THR A 62 -5.23 19.90 10.25
N ASP A 63 -6.38 20.56 10.39
CA ASP A 63 -7.40 20.56 9.34
C ASP A 63 -6.87 21.12 8.00
N GLU A 64 -5.85 21.98 8.04
CA GLU A 64 -5.19 22.51 6.85
C GLU A 64 -4.33 21.45 6.16
N GLU A 65 -3.56 20.67 6.92
CA GLU A 65 -2.79 19.54 6.40
C GLU A 65 -3.70 18.47 5.76
N ILE A 66 -4.84 18.16 6.39
CA ILE A 66 -5.84 17.23 5.81
C ILE A 66 -6.35 17.76 4.47
N ARG A 67 -6.67 19.06 4.39
CA ARG A 67 -7.14 19.69 3.14
C ARG A 67 -6.07 19.62 2.05
N LEU A 68 -4.81 19.91 2.38
CA LEU A 68 -3.70 19.84 1.43
C LEU A 68 -3.47 18.41 0.91
N MET A 69 -3.52 17.40 1.79
CA MET A 69 -3.39 16.00 1.40
C MET A 69 -4.49 15.57 0.42
N SER A 70 -5.74 15.97 0.66
CA SER A 70 -6.87 15.61 -0.23
C SER A 70 -6.78 16.21 -1.64
N GLN A 71 -5.98 17.26 -1.83
CA GLN A 71 -5.80 17.96 -3.12
C GLN A 71 -4.58 17.46 -3.89
N SER A 72 -3.68 16.71 -3.23
CA SER A 72 -2.41 16.25 -3.80
C SER A 72 -2.52 14.88 -4.48
N GLU A 73 -3.72 14.28 -4.51
CA GLU A 73 -4.00 12.96 -5.11
C GLU A 73 -4.60 13.04 -6.53
N GLU A 74 -4.56 14.22 -7.18
CA GLU A 74 -4.98 14.46 -8.57
C GLU A 74 -3.79 14.43 -9.55
#